data_AF-A0A972N4L5-F1
#
_entry.id   AF-A0A972N4L5-F1
#
_cell.length_a   1.000
_cell.length_b   1.000
_cell.length_c   1.000
_cell.angle_alpha   90.00
_cell.angle_beta   90.00
_cell.angle_gamma   90.00
#
_symmetry.space_group_name_H-M   'P 1'
#
loop_
_entity.id
_entity.type
_entity.pdbx_description
1 polymer ?
#
loop_
_entity_poly.entity_id
_entity_poly.type
_entity_poly.pdbx_seq_one_letter_code
_entity_poly.pdbx_strand_id
1 'polypeptide(L)'
;VIKNAKKGEYVLYVKGYRVVSDSQKYALCSNTFLSDTPLGGDVKEDNEEEDNSSNSGDNQPSTPLAPGNLEAFAIDDSRVKLRWVDNSDNEMGFKIFRDGKLIHITAPDVTSFTDNSLKSDTLYRYEVKAFNLQGDSAGVEVSVKTKPLREDENTGNTGNGGGDVSQNIIDKRVLEDAESKTANKWGLYDHIPWGYGKIENIYDSQKRSRVIRLSNSGFINHTSNNENGVGFLINRRFSDTKHKNIEFFVKSNSYFTIFLSVKTINKNNVYLTYEPSGFNKYHYNNPQREYVWISLGDISDGRWHKIDRDLNEDLKRAFPNDRVVSFELFLVRGDLSLDDIALFNTLGQSYVKSDNCSVFVNNCYRNILSRDADLEGKRYWESKLKRDMSATDVVQYFFESDELKSKNLNDEEFVRKAYKTILGREADMEGLDYWLGELKRGKSRRVLVYEFAFSKEFAEFCDKCDITNYKLSNQLESFIERLYSLILNRTSDPKGMDDWKRALLNKEKGALDIVKGFFNSKEFKEKSVNNEEFVKIAYRAILGREADREGLDYWKDLLDSKKITRDELLDSFLHSKEFKVLTQKYQIKI
;
A
#
# COMPACT_ATOMS: atom_id res chain seq x y z
N VAL A 1 -8.01 -3.76 -24.24
CA VAL A 1 -9.13 -3.56 -25.18
C VAL A 1 -10.23 -2.85 -24.43
N ILE A 2 -10.72 -1.70 -24.94
CA ILE A 2 -11.80 -0.94 -24.30
C ILE A 2 -12.95 -0.82 -25.30
N LYS A 3 -14.19 -1.07 -24.85
CA LYS A 3 -15.41 -0.96 -25.67
C LYS A 3 -15.93 0.47 -25.60
N ASN A 4 -16.05 1.14 -26.74
CA ASN A 4 -16.63 2.48 -26.80
C ASN A 4 -18.17 2.42 -26.73
N ALA A 5 -18.76 3.00 -25.68
CA ALA A 5 -20.18 2.91 -25.38
C ALA A 5 -21.11 3.66 -26.36
N LYS A 6 -20.59 4.49 -27.28
CA LYS A 6 -21.43 5.22 -28.25
C LYS A 6 -21.44 4.64 -29.67
N LYS A 7 -20.49 3.77 -30.05
CA LYS A 7 -20.37 3.27 -31.43
C LYS A 7 -20.19 1.76 -31.58
N GLY A 8 -20.07 0.99 -30.49
CA GLY A 8 -20.04 -0.48 -30.55
C GLY A 8 -18.72 -1.12 -31.02
N GLU A 9 -17.70 -0.32 -31.36
CA GLU A 9 -16.38 -0.81 -31.79
C GLU A 9 -15.44 -1.09 -30.60
N TYR A 10 -14.54 -2.06 -30.79
CA TYR A 10 -13.49 -2.45 -29.85
C TYR A 10 -12.16 -1.86 -30.30
N VAL A 11 -11.48 -1.11 -29.41
CA VAL A 11 -10.16 -0.53 -29.70
C VAL A 11 -9.10 -1.21 -28.84
N LEU A 12 -8.01 -1.65 -29.48
CA LEU A 12 -6.83 -2.23 -28.85
C LEU A 12 -5.78 -1.14 -28.65
N TYR A 13 -5.24 -1.07 -27.42
CA TYR A 13 -4.13 -0.20 -27.06
C TYR A 13 -2.98 -1.07 -26.58
N VAL A 14 -1.77 -0.81 -27.09
CA VAL A 14 -0.54 -1.46 -26.64
C VAL A 14 0.47 -0.36 -26.35
N LYS A 15 1.00 -0.34 -25.11
CA LYS A 15 1.95 0.69 -24.61
C LYS A 15 1.48 2.14 -24.87
N GLY A 16 0.20 2.43 -24.68
CA GLY A 16 -0.35 3.79 -24.80
C GLY A 16 -0.67 4.26 -26.23
N TYR A 17 -0.31 3.49 -27.26
CA TYR A 17 -0.61 3.84 -28.66
C TYR A 17 -1.89 3.17 -29.15
N ARG A 18 -2.72 3.93 -29.87
CA ARG A 18 -3.93 3.42 -30.55
C ARG A 18 -3.50 2.56 -31.74
N VAL A 19 -3.82 1.28 -31.73
CA VAL A 19 -3.61 0.42 -32.90
C VAL A 19 -4.78 0.64 -33.85
N VAL A 20 -4.53 1.34 -34.95
CA VAL A 20 -5.46 1.41 -36.09
C VAL A 20 -5.10 0.24 -36.99
N SER A 21 -5.97 -0.76 -37.12
CA SER A 21 -5.80 -1.77 -38.17
C SER A 21 -6.19 -1.14 -39.49
N ASP A 22 -5.24 -0.50 -40.16
CA ASP A 22 -5.39 -0.30 -41.58
C ASP A 22 -4.89 -1.58 -42.26
N SER A 23 -5.82 -2.29 -42.88
CA SER A 23 -5.52 -3.46 -43.69
C SER A 23 -4.76 -3.01 -44.93
N GLN A 24 -3.44 -2.89 -44.84
CA GLN A 24 -2.45 -3.25 -45.88
C GLN A 24 -1.02 -2.78 -45.52
N LYS A 25 -0.07 -3.70 -45.74
CA LYS A 25 1.40 -3.56 -45.77
C LYS A 25 2.17 -3.65 -44.45
N TYR A 26 2.52 -4.88 -44.09
CA TYR A 26 3.82 -5.18 -43.48
C TYR A 26 4.93 -5.02 -44.53
N ALA A 27 6.00 -4.31 -44.21
CA ALA A 27 7.32 -4.52 -44.79
C ALA A 27 8.40 -4.18 -43.74
N LEU A 28 9.09 -5.22 -43.28
CA LEU A 28 10.41 -5.15 -42.65
C LEU A 28 11.43 -4.69 -43.71
N CYS A 29 12.37 -3.80 -43.32
CA CYS A 29 13.77 -3.69 -43.80
C CYS A 29 14.39 -2.42 -43.17
N SER A 30 15.32 -2.54 -42.21
CA SER A 30 16.79 -2.60 -42.36
C SER A 30 17.45 -1.31 -42.89
N ASN A 31 18.36 -0.75 -42.09
CA ASN A 31 19.25 0.38 -42.40
C ASN A 31 19.90 0.31 -43.79
N THR A 32 19.91 1.42 -44.52
CA THR A 32 21.09 1.83 -45.33
C THR A 32 21.04 3.33 -45.64
N PHE A 33 22.12 4.03 -45.28
CA PHE A 33 22.51 5.32 -45.85
C PHE A 33 22.83 5.15 -47.34
N LEU A 34 22.46 6.12 -48.19
CA LEU A 34 23.24 6.56 -49.37
C LEU A 34 22.72 7.92 -49.89
N SER A 35 23.67 8.67 -50.44
CA SER A 35 23.75 10.11 -50.71
C SER A 35 23.30 10.56 -52.11
N ASP A 36 23.05 11.88 -52.23
CA ASP A 36 23.27 12.82 -53.35
C ASP A 36 22.85 12.46 -54.79
N THR A 37 21.86 13.17 -55.35
CA THR A 37 22.00 14.35 -56.26
C THR A 37 20.67 14.70 -56.98
N PRO A 38 20.52 15.96 -57.46
CA PRO A 38 19.24 16.56 -57.86
C PRO A 38 19.00 16.48 -59.38
N LEU A 39 17.78 16.79 -59.84
CA LEU A 39 17.50 17.51 -61.10
C LEU A 39 15.99 17.83 -61.19
N GLY A 40 15.70 19.06 -61.62
CA GLY A 40 14.39 19.70 -61.54
C GLY A 40 13.45 19.45 -62.73
N GLY A 41 12.31 20.15 -62.71
CA GLY A 41 11.34 20.08 -63.81
C GLY A 41 9.90 20.51 -63.52
N ASP A 42 9.70 21.60 -62.78
CA ASP A 42 8.75 22.71 -63.03
C ASP A 42 7.37 22.55 -63.75
N VAL A 43 6.35 23.02 -63.01
CA VAL A 43 5.10 23.76 -63.35
C VAL A 43 3.85 23.00 -63.84
N LYS A 44 2.80 22.95 -63.00
CA LYS A 44 1.65 23.89 -63.06
C LYS A 44 0.74 23.80 -61.84
N GLU A 45 0.53 24.98 -61.26
CA GLU A 45 -0.38 25.35 -60.19
C GLU A 45 -1.84 25.11 -60.59
N ASP A 46 -2.63 24.56 -59.67
CA ASP A 46 -4.00 24.98 -59.41
C ASP A 46 -4.17 24.98 -57.88
N ASN A 47 -4.38 26.17 -57.33
CA ASN A 47 -4.55 26.43 -55.90
C ASN A 47 -5.98 26.09 -55.45
N GLU A 48 -6.14 25.04 -54.64
CA GLU A 48 -7.15 25.00 -53.58
C GLU A 48 -6.43 24.66 -52.27
N GLU A 49 -6.56 25.55 -51.29
CA GLU A 49 -5.81 25.59 -50.03
C GLU A 49 -6.10 24.37 -49.14
N GLU A 50 -5.23 23.36 -49.19
CA GLU A 50 -5.04 22.39 -48.10
C GLU A 50 -4.11 23.01 -47.05
N ASP A 51 -4.67 23.41 -45.89
CA ASP A 51 -3.89 23.84 -44.73
C ASP A 51 -3.20 22.62 -44.08
N ASN A 52 -2.02 22.32 -44.62
CA ASN A 52 -1.09 21.34 -44.11
C ASN A 52 -0.17 22.01 -43.07
N SER A 53 -0.61 22.02 -41.81
CA SER A 53 0.28 22.19 -40.66
C SER A 53 0.54 20.83 -40.00
N SER A 54 1.21 19.94 -40.72
CA SER A 54 1.99 18.87 -40.11
C SER A 54 3.27 19.47 -39.53
N ASN A 55 3.15 20.18 -38.41
CA ASN A 55 4.31 20.57 -37.62
C ASN A 55 4.75 19.35 -36.79
N SER A 56 5.56 18.47 -37.39
CA SER A 56 6.39 17.53 -36.64
C SER A 56 7.50 18.31 -35.94
N GLY A 57 7.10 19.06 -34.91
CA GLY A 57 8.00 19.69 -33.97
C GLY A 57 8.62 18.60 -33.10
N ASP A 58 9.94 18.43 -33.26
CA ASP A 58 10.91 17.93 -32.30
C ASP A 58 10.32 17.67 -30.88
N ASN A 59 9.93 16.42 -30.59
CA ASN A 59 9.38 16.07 -29.29
C ASN A 59 10.52 15.84 -28.28
N GLN A 60 11.24 16.92 -27.94
CA GLN A 60 11.97 16.99 -26.68
C GLN A 60 10.94 16.86 -25.55
N PRO A 61 11.12 15.99 -24.53
CA PRO A 61 10.12 15.82 -23.49
C PRO A 61 9.90 17.16 -22.77
N SER A 62 8.67 17.67 -22.69
CA SER A 62 8.38 18.92 -21.98
C SER A 62 8.37 18.72 -20.46
N THR A 63 8.51 19.80 -19.69
CA THR A 63 8.23 19.75 -18.24
C THR A 63 6.80 19.23 -17.98
N PRO A 64 6.53 18.57 -16.84
CA PRO A 64 5.21 18.01 -16.60
C PRO A 64 4.11 19.06 -16.44
N LEU A 65 2.87 18.62 -16.67
CA LEU A 65 1.71 19.42 -16.32
C LEU A 65 1.61 19.60 -14.80
N ALA A 66 1.14 20.77 -14.37
CA ALA A 66 1.02 21.06 -12.95
C ALA A 66 -0.07 20.18 -12.29
N PRO A 67 0.14 19.75 -11.04
CA PRO A 67 -0.90 19.07 -10.27
C PRO A 67 -2.12 19.98 -10.11
N GLY A 68 -3.31 19.39 -10.03
CA GLY A 68 -4.58 20.11 -9.82
C GLY A 68 -5.11 19.96 -8.40
N ASN A 69 -6.07 20.81 -8.01
CA ASN A 69 -6.90 20.66 -6.80
C ASN A 69 -6.12 20.22 -5.54
N LEU A 70 -5.02 20.91 -5.22
CA LEU A 70 -4.29 20.65 -3.99
C LEU A 70 -5.13 21.06 -2.77
N GLU A 71 -5.47 20.08 -1.95
CA GLU A 71 -6.19 20.22 -0.69
C GLU A 71 -5.28 19.84 0.49
N ALA A 72 -5.43 20.54 1.61
CA ALA A 72 -4.73 20.24 2.86
C ALA A 72 -5.69 20.14 4.04
N PHE A 73 -5.54 19.09 4.84
CA PHE A 73 -6.39 18.77 5.98
C PHE A 73 -5.56 18.62 7.25
N ALA A 74 -5.78 19.46 8.26
CA ALA A 74 -5.19 19.26 9.57
C ALA A 74 -5.82 18.05 10.26
N ILE A 75 -5.06 16.96 10.39
CA ILE A 75 -5.51 15.73 11.06
C ILE A 75 -5.60 16.01 12.56
N ASP A 76 -4.55 16.57 13.15
CA ASP A 76 -4.45 16.94 14.56
C ASP A 76 -3.53 18.16 14.76
N ASP A 77 -2.93 18.27 15.95
CA ASP A 77 -2.02 19.33 16.36
C ASP A 77 -0.62 19.20 15.73
N SER A 78 -0.26 18.05 15.17
CA SER A 78 1.08 17.80 14.64
C SER A 78 1.11 17.20 13.23
N ARG A 79 -0.07 16.97 12.62
CA ARG A 79 -0.17 16.31 11.31
C ARG A 79 -1.12 16.99 10.32
N VAL A 80 -0.72 17.02 9.05
CA VAL A 80 -1.51 17.51 7.91
C VAL A 80 -1.49 16.48 6.77
N LYS A 81 -2.66 16.16 6.21
CA LYS A 81 -2.78 15.39 4.96
C LYS A 81 -2.92 16.33 3.76
N LEU A 82 -2.11 16.12 2.73
CA LEU A 82 -2.22 16.72 1.41
C LEU A 82 -2.85 15.72 0.43
N ARG A 83 -3.69 16.22 -0.48
CA ARG A 83 -4.25 15.49 -1.62
C ARG A 83 -4.25 16.39 -2.84
N TRP A 84 -3.91 15.86 -4.01
CA TRP A 84 -3.96 16.61 -5.26
C TRP A 84 -4.48 15.71 -6.39
N VAL A 85 -4.76 16.31 -7.54
CA VAL A 85 -5.06 15.61 -8.79
C VAL A 85 -3.78 15.57 -9.62
N ASP A 86 -3.44 14.39 -10.11
CA ASP A 86 -2.40 14.24 -11.12
C ASP A 86 -2.96 14.62 -12.50
N ASN A 87 -2.32 15.59 -13.14
CA ASN A 87 -2.63 15.98 -14.52
C ASN A 87 -1.47 15.68 -15.48
N SER A 88 -0.36 15.16 -14.96
CA SER A 88 0.82 14.78 -15.74
C SER A 88 0.76 13.30 -16.10
N ASP A 89 1.36 12.96 -17.23
CA ASP A 89 1.55 11.59 -17.72
C ASP A 89 3.03 11.26 -17.97
N ASN A 90 3.90 12.24 -17.68
CA ASN A 90 5.33 12.23 -17.95
C ASN A 90 6.15 12.66 -16.73
N GLU A 91 5.54 12.73 -15.55
CA GLU A 91 6.19 13.04 -14.30
C GLU A 91 6.91 11.82 -13.73
N MET A 92 8.02 12.08 -13.06
CA MET A 92 8.77 11.11 -12.28
C MET A 92 8.31 11.12 -10.81
N GLY A 93 7.38 11.99 -10.46
CA GLY A 93 6.78 12.15 -9.14
C GLY A 93 6.45 13.60 -8.80
N PHE A 94 6.18 13.86 -7.52
CA PHE A 94 5.79 15.16 -7.00
C PHE A 94 6.72 15.65 -5.91
N LYS A 95 7.20 16.88 -6.01
CA LYS A 95 7.92 17.60 -4.97
C LYS A 95 6.92 18.33 -4.06
N ILE A 96 7.00 18.06 -2.76
CA ILE A 96 6.18 18.74 -1.74
C ILE A 96 7.07 19.67 -0.94
N PHE A 97 6.70 20.94 -0.91
CA PHE A 97 7.35 21.98 -0.14
C PHE A 97 6.44 22.41 1.01
N ARG A 98 7.04 22.72 2.15
CA ARG A 98 6.40 23.36 3.31
C ARG A 98 7.17 24.63 3.64
N ASP A 99 6.47 25.76 3.65
CA ASP A 99 7.02 27.09 3.87
C ASP A 99 8.24 27.38 2.95
N GLY A 100 8.12 26.98 1.68
CA GLY A 100 9.17 27.14 0.67
C GLY A 100 10.33 26.15 0.75
N LYS A 101 10.35 25.24 1.74
CA LYS A 101 11.36 24.20 1.87
C LYS A 101 10.85 22.87 1.36
N LEU A 102 11.60 22.19 0.50
CA LEU A 102 11.29 20.82 0.06
C LEU A 102 11.30 19.88 1.27
N ILE A 103 10.20 19.20 1.52
CA ILE A 103 10.03 18.24 2.62
C ILE A 103 9.87 16.80 2.14
N HIS A 104 9.39 16.58 0.91
CA HIS A 104 9.17 15.24 0.38
C HIS A 104 9.20 15.20 -1.15
N ILE A 105 9.53 14.04 -1.72
CA ILE A 105 9.36 13.72 -3.13
C ILE A 105 8.64 12.38 -3.22
N THR A 106 7.52 12.32 -3.92
CA THR A 106 6.76 11.08 -4.14
C THR A 106 7.26 10.31 -5.36
N ALA A 107 6.79 9.07 -5.51
CA ALA A 107 6.86 8.34 -6.79
C ALA A 107 5.90 8.96 -7.85
N PRO A 108 6.01 8.57 -9.13
CA PRO A 108 5.02 8.91 -10.17
C PRO A 108 3.60 8.49 -9.78
N ASP A 109 2.59 9.18 -10.32
CA ASP A 109 1.16 8.96 -10.09
C ASP A 109 0.67 9.07 -8.63
N VAL A 110 1.52 9.44 -7.67
CA VAL A 110 1.11 9.57 -6.27
C VAL A 110 0.34 10.87 -6.10
N THR A 111 -0.86 10.78 -5.53
CA THR A 111 -1.80 11.92 -5.39
C THR A 111 -2.07 12.33 -3.94
N SER A 112 -1.23 11.89 -2.99
CA SER A 112 -1.41 12.20 -1.56
C SER A 112 -0.10 12.16 -0.77
N PHE A 113 -0.03 12.90 0.33
CA PHE A 113 1.10 12.89 1.26
C PHE A 113 0.64 13.29 2.67
N THR A 114 1.18 12.68 3.74
CA THR A 114 0.93 13.11 5.13
C THR A 114 2.21 13.70 5.73
N ASP A 115 2.18 14.97 6.12
CA ASP A 115 3.24 15.59 6.93
C ASP A 115 2.99 15.35 8.42
N ASN A 116 3.93 14.69 9.10
CA ASN A 116 3.81 14.27 10.50
C ASN A 116 4.71 15.07 11.47
N SER A 117 5.29 16.18 11.02
CA SER A 117 6.39 16.87 11.73
C SER A 117 6.06 18.32 12.08
N LEU A 118 4.81 18.57 12.47
CA LEU A 118 4.28 19.92 12.63
C LEU A 118 4.15 20.33 14.09
N LYS A 119 4.18 21.64 14.31
CA LYS A 119 3.81 22.26 15.58
C LYS A 119 2.32 22.56 15.55
N SER A 120 1.74 22.51 16.73
CA SER A 120 0.35 22.87 17.02
C SER A 120 0.05 24.34 16.79
N ASP A 121 -1.23 24.63 16.52
CA ASP A 121 -1.76 25.97 16.25
C ASP A 121 -0.90 26.81 15.28
N THR A 122 -0.23 26.15 14.33
CA THR A 122 0.75 26.78 13.45
C THR A 122 0.22 26.75 12.02
N LEU A 123 0.25 27.91 11.35
CA LEU A 123 -0.11 28.05 9.94
C LEU A 123 1.06 27.56 9.08
N TYR A 124 0.78 26.62 8.18
CA TYR A 124 1.74 26.11 7.21
C TYR A 124 1.26 26.38 5.80
N ARG A 125 2.19 26.73 4.91
CA ARG A 125 1.96 26.81 3.47
C ARG A 125 2.60 25.62 2.78
N TYR A 126 1.82 24.87 2.01
CA TYR A 126 2.30 23.78 1.18
C TYR A 126 2.28 24.16 -0.29
N GLU A 127 3.29 23.70 -1.03
CA GLU A 127 3.36 23.78 -2.49
C GLU A 127 3.65 22.39 -3.06
N VAL A 128 2.97 21.97 -4.11
CA VAL A 128 3.23 20.70 -4.81
C VAL A 128 3.56 20.98 -6.28
N LYS A 129 4.65 20.37 -6.77
CA LYS A 129 5.10 20.44 -8.18
C LYS A 129 5.27 19.03 -8.72
N ALA A 130 4.75 18.75 -9.91
CA ALA A 130 5.20 17.59 -10.68
C ALA A 130 6.63 17.85 -11.20
N PHE A 131 7.44 16.81 -11.37
CA PHE A 131 8.79 16.98 -11.92
C PHE A 131 9.18 15.83 -12.83
N ASN A 132 10.03 16.10 -13.83
CA ASN A 132 10.68 15.09 -14.65
C ASN A 132 12.13 15.49 -14.99
N LEU A 133 12.75 14.82 -15.97
CA LEU A 133 14.12 15.09 -16.41
C LEU A 133 14.31 16.50 -17.02
N GLN A 134 13.24 17.18 -17.43
CA GLN A 134 13.29 18.51 -18.03
C GLN A 134 13.04 19.63 -17.05
N GLY A 135 12.46 19.34 -15.89
CA GLY A 135 12.31 20.29 -14.80
C GLY A 135 11.01 20.13 -14.04
N ASP A 136 10.69 21.16 -13.27
CA ASP A 136 9.50 21.21 -12.42
C ASP A 136 8.35 21.85 -13.19
N SER A 137 7.14 21.36 -12.96
CA SER A 137 5.92 22.06 -13.37
C SER A 137 5.76 23.37 -12.60
N ALA A 138 4.77 24.18 -13.00
CA ALA A 138 4.23 25.18 -12.09
C ALA A 138 3.74 24.52 -10.79
N GLY A 139 3.88 25.21 -9.65
CA GLY A 139 3.43 24.73 -8.35
C GLY A 139 1.98 25.12 -8.07
N VAL A 140 1.27 24.25 -7.35
CA VAL A 140 -0.01 24.58 -6.71
C VAL A 140 0.19 24.72 -5.21
N GLU A 141 -0.39 25.76 -4.62
CA GLU A 141 -0.22 26.10 -3.20
C GLU A 141 -1.52 25.97 -2.41
N VAL A 142 -1.41 25.59 -1.13
CA VAL A 142 -2.50 25.60 -0.16
C VAL A 142 -1.97 25.95 1.22
N SER A 143 -2.76 26.64 2.04
CA SER A 143 -2.41 26.91 3.44
C SER A 143 -3.35 26.18 4.39
N VAL A 144 -2.81 25.68 5.50
CA VAL A 144 -3.57 24.97 6.52
C VAL A 144 -2.99 25.29 7.90
N LYS A 145 -3.87 25.50 8.88
CA LYS A 145 -3.47 25.67 10.29
C LYS A 145 -3.65 24.34 11.02
N THR A 146 -2.60 23.86 11.69
CA THR A 146 -2.73 22.70 12.58
C THR A 146 -3.66 23.01 13.73
N LYS A 147 -4.25 21.98 14.34
CA LYS A 147 -5.15 22.19 15.48
C LYS A 147 -4.37 22.71 16.70
N PRO A 148 -4.99 23.45 17.62
CA PRO A 148 -4.36 23.81 18.88
C PRO A 148 -3.92 22.58 19.68
N LEU A 149 -2.87 22.72 20.51
CA LEU A 149 -2.60 21.73 21.56
C LEU A 149 -3.84 21.63 22.42
N ARG A 150 -4.23 20.41 22.75
CA ARG A 150 -5.33 20.20 23.68
C ARG A 150 -4.89 20.70 25.06
N GLU A 151 -5.49 21.78 25.53
CA GLU A 151 -5.34 22.21 26.93
C GLU A 151 -6.24 21.31 27.79
N ASP A 152 -5.65 20.64 28.78
CA ASP A 152 -6.38 19.82 29.74
C ASP A 152 -7.22 20.72 30.67
N GLU A 153 -8.50 20.89 30.35
CA GLU A 153 -9.47 21.42 31.33
C GLU A 153 -9.73 20.36 32.42
N ASN A 154 -8.90 20.33 33.47
CA ASN A 154 -9.38 20.17 34.85
C ASN A 154 -8.32 20.52 35.91
N THR A 155 -8.07 21.81 36.13
CA THR A 155 -7.52 22.27 37.41
C THR A 155 -8.67 22.44 38.40
N GLY A 156 -8.83 21.48 39.31
CA GLY A 156 -9.57 21.70 40.55
C GLY A 156 -10.32 20.49 41.11
N ASN A 157 -9.63 19.56 41.79
CA ASN A 157 -10.00 19.21 43.16
C ASN A 157 -8.88 18.42 43.86
N THR A 158 -8.59 18.82 45.09
CA THR A 158 -7.58 18.26 46.00
C THR A 158 -8.08 16.98 46.68
N GLY A 159 -7.25 15.93 46.73
CA GLY A 159 -7.52 14.75 47.55
C GLY A 159 -6.51 13.61 47.31
N ASN A 160 -5.63 13.42 48.28
CA ASN A 160 -4.47 12.52 48.29
C ASN A 160 -4.86 11.02 48.31
N GLY A 161 -4.18 10.16 47.55
CA GLY A 161 -4.26 8.69 47.71
C GLY A 161 -3.93 7.85 46.47
N GLY A 162 -2.65 7.45 46.36
CA GLY A 162 -2.11 6.25 45.68
C GLY A 162 -2.85 5.58 44.52
N GLY A 163 -2.24 5.68 43.34
CA GLY A 163 -2.17 4.62 42.31
C GLY A 163 -3.45 4.09 41.69
N ASP A 164 -3.79 4.54 40.48
CA ASP A 164 -4.31 3.66 39.44
C ASP A 164 -4.09 4.25 38.03
N VAL A 165 -3.90 3.34 37.10
CA VAL A 165 -3.56 3.47 35.68
C VAL A 165 -4.62 4.27 34.94
N SER A 166 -4.20 5.23 34.11
CA SER A 166 -5.07 5.78 33.05
C SER A 166 -5.35 4.67 32.02
N GLN A 167 -6.36 3.86 32.32
CA GLN A 167 -6.89 2.87 31.39
C GLN A 167 -7.53 3.59 30.21
N ASN A 168 -7.14 3.18 29.00
CA ASN A 168 -7.96 3.38 27.81
C ASN A 168 -9.30 2.68 28.04
N ILE A 169 -10.35 3.43 28.37
CA ILE A 169 -11.68 2.85 28.59
C ILE A 169 -12.29 2.59 27.21
N ILE A 170 -12.10 1.38 26.69
CA ILE A 170 -12.96 0.85 25.64
C ILE A 170 -14.33 0.63 26.31
N ASP A 171 -15.34 1.37 25.87
CA ASP A 171 -16.73 1.07 26.23
C ASP A 171 -17.14 -0.13 25.39
N LYS A 172 -17.13 -1.29 26.04
CA LYS A 172 -17.36 -2.58 25.41
C LYS A 172 -18.62 -3.17 25.99
N ARG A 173 -19.56 -3.48 25.11
CA ARG A 173 -20.77 -4.25 25.42
C ARG A 173 -20.61 -5.66 24.87
N VAL A 174 -20.31 -6.61 25.75
CA VAL A 174 -20.33 -8.04 25.42
C VAL A 174 -21.78 -8.46 25.14
N LEU A 175 -22.03 -8.96 23.94
CA LEU A 175 -23.32 -9.52 23.56
C LEU A 175 -23.35 -11.01 23.95
N GLU A 176 -22.32 -11.75 23.58
CA GLU A 176 -22.16 -13.17 23.86
C GLU A 176 -20.68 -13.54 23.98
N ASP A 177 -20.32 -14.24 25.05
CA ASP A 177 -18.98 -14.77 25.31
C ASP A 177 -19.00 -16.28 25.57
N ALA A 178 -20.17 -16.92 25.49
CA ALA A 178 -20.41 -18.34 25.77
C ALA A 178 -19.98 -18.84 27.18
N GLU A 179 -19.36 -18.03 28.02
CA GLU A 179 -18.87 -18.44 29.34
C GLU A 179 -19.98 -18.53 30.39
N SER A 180 -21.19 -18.05 30.06
CA SER A 180 -22.40 -18.25 30.87
C SER A 180 -22.84 -19.72 30.98
N LYS A 181 -22.25 -20.64 30.21
CA LYS A 181 -22.62 -22.07 30.08
C LYS A 181 -24.06 -22.31 29.62
N THR A 182 -24.75 -21.28 29.16
CA THR A 182 -26.11 -21.36 28.61
C THR A 182 -26.13 -20.80 27.19
N ALA A 183 -27.21 -21.06 26.46
CA ALA A 183 -27.48 -20.45 25.16
C ALA A 183 -28.77 -19.60 25.19
N ASN A 184 -29.20 -19.15 26.37
CA ASN A 184 -30.52 -18.53 26.57
C ASN A 184 -30.70 -17.18 25.84
N LYS A 185 -29.60 -16.53 25.46
CA LYS A 185 -29.62 -15.30 24.64
C LYS A 185 -29.98 -15.57 23.18
N TRP A 186 -29.83 -16.82 22.74
CA TRP A 186 -30.04 -17.23 21.37
C TRP A 186 -31.43 -17.78 21.15
N GLY A 187 -31.98 -17.50 19.98
CA GLY A 187 -33.27 -18.03 19.55
C GLY A 187 -33.32 -18.24 18.06
N LEU A 188 -34.40 -18.87 17.60
CA LEU A 188 -34.71 -19.03 16.19
C LEU A 188 -35.66 -17.88 15.78
N TYR A 189 -35.42 -17.21 14.65
CA TYR A 189 -36.31 -16.14 14.15
C TYR A 189 -37.20 -16.55 12.98
N ASP A 190 -36.80 -17.56 12.21
CA ASP A 190 -37.62 -18.06 11.11
C ASP A 190 -38.40 -19.29 11.54
N HIS A 191 -39.71 -19.21 11.35
CA HIS A 191 -40.62 -20.32 11.57
C HIS A 191 -40.88 -21.01 10.23
N ILE A 192 -40.30 -22.19 10.01
CA ILE A 192 -40.95 -23.42 9.46
C ILE A 192 -39.89 -24.46 9.02
N PRO A 193 -40.04 -25.76 9.37
CA PRO A 193 -40.78 -26.33 10.49
C PRO A 193 -39.87 -26.52 11.71
N TRP A 194 -40.49 -26.44 12.89
CA TRP A 194 -39.83 -26.41 14.19
C TRP A 194 -39.01 -27.68 14.47
N GLY A 195 -37.79 -27.50 14.99
CA GLY A 195 -37.00 -28.59 15.60
C GLY A 195 -35.66 -28.92 14.94
N TYR A 196 -35.31 -28.32 13.80
CA TYR A 196 -34.04 -28.62 13.14
C TYR A 196 -32.87 -27.82 13.73
N GLY A 197 -32.96 -26.49 13.78
CA GLY A 197 -31.88 -25.64 14.28
C GLY A 197 -31.53 -25.94 15.73
N LYS A 198 -30.26 -26.27 15.97
CA LYS A 198 -29.73 -26.62 17.29
C LYS A 198 -28.71 -25.55 17.72
N ILE A 199 -28.93 -25.00 18.91
CA ILE A 199 -28.04 -24.03 19.54
C ILE A 199 -27.45 -24.70 20.77
N GLU A 200 -26.13 -24.79 20.83
CA GLU A 200 -25.44 -25.44 21.95
C GLU A 200 -24.32 -24.57 22.49
N ASN A 201 -24.17 -24.57 23.81
CA ASN A 201 -22.98 -24.03 24.47
C ASN A 201 -22.02 -25.19 24.77
N ILE A 202 -20.96 -25.32 23.97
CA ILE A 202 -20.02 -26.45 24.06
C ILE A 202 -18.59 -25.95 24.26
N TYR A 203 -17.72 -26.79 24.82
CA TYR A 203 -16.28 -26.50 24.86
C TYR A 203 -15.63 -26.87 23.53
N ASP A 204 -14.97 -25.91 22.88
CA ASP A 204 -14.19 -26.14 21.65
C ASP A 204 -12.70 -26.21 22.00
N SER A 205 -12.06 -27.34 21.73
CA SER A 205 -10.66 -27.58 22.09
C SER A 205 -9.66 -26.74 21.30
N GLN A 206 -10.03 -26.24 20.11
CA GLN A 206 -9.16 -25.38 19.30
C GLN A 206 -9.17 -23.94 19.83
N LYS A 207 -10.34 -23.41 20.21
CA LYS A 207 -10.48 -22.11 20.89
C LYS A 207 -10.01 -22.16 22.35
N ARG A 208 -10.04 -23.35 22.95
CA ARG A 208 -9.83 -23.60 24.39
C ARG A 208 -10.80 -22.82 25.28
N SER A 209 -12.00 -22.53 24.77
CA SER A 209 -13.08 -21.77 25.42
C SER A 209 -14.43 -22.44 25.18
N ARG A 210 -15.46 -22.02 25.92
CA ARG A 210 -16.83 -22.34 25.52
C ARG A 210 -17.22 -21.50 24.32
N VAL A 211 -18.08 -22.03 23.47
CA VAL A 211 -18.53 -21.38 22.25
C VAL A 211 -20.00 -21.68 22.03
N ILE A 212 -20.68 -20.80 21.28
CA ILE A 212 -22.03 -21.08 20.80
C ILE A 212 -21.94 -21.77 19.44
N ARG A 213 -22.33 -23.03 19.40
CA ARG A 213 -22.46 -23.82 18.18
C ARG A 213 -23.88 -23.75 17.66
N LEU A 214 -24.01 -23.28 16.42
CA LEU A 214 -25.24 -23.26 15.63
C LEU A 214 -25.14 -24.37 14.59
N SER A 215 -26.13 -25.26 14.55
CA SER A 215 -26.10 -26.41 13.65
C SER A 215 -27.50 -26.81 13.20
N ASN A 216 -27.56 -27.69 12.22
CA ASN A 216 -28.82 -28.18 11.63
C ASN A 216 -29.68 -27.02 11.09
N SER A 217 -29.03 -26.00 10.53
CA SER A 217 -29.74 -24.87 9.93
C SER A 217 -30.57 -25.29 8.71
N GLY A 218 -30.22 -26.41 8.06
CA GLY A 218 -30.82 -26.81 6.78
C GLY A 218 -30.50 -25.84 5.65
N PHE A 219 -29.56 -24.92 5.85
CA PHE A 219 -29.19 -23.88 4.89
C PHE A 219 -28.34 -24.49 3.78
N ILE A 220 -28.92 -24.60 2.58
CA ILE A 220 -28.26 -25.10 1.37
C ILE A 220 -28.17 -23.95 0.36
N ASN A 221 -26.96 -23.45 0.14
CA ASN A 221 -26.74 -22.33 -0.79
C ASN A 221 -26.70 -22.83 -2.24
N HIS A 222 -27.83 -23.19 -2.87
CA HIS A 222 -27.82 -23.57 -4.31
C HIS A 222 -29.12 -23.41 -5.13
N THR A 223 -30.19 -22.78 -4.66
CA THR A 223 -31.30 -22.44 -5.59
C THR A 223 -31.74 -21.00 -5.41
N SER A 224 -31.78 -20.28 -6.53
CA SER A 224 -31.99 -18.85 -6.69
C SER A 224 -33.35 -18.32 -6.21
N ASN A 225 -34.11 -19.06 -5.42
CA ASN A 225 -35.48 -18.69 -5.06
C ASN A 225 -35.96 -19.09 -3.68
N ASN A 226 -35.13 -19.52 -2.73
CA ASN A 226 -35.63 -19.77 -1.38
C ASN A 226 -34.55 -19.61 -0.29
N GLU A 227 -34.71 -18.59 0.56
CA GLU A 227 -34.04 -18.40 1.86
C GLU A 227 -34.48 -19.48 2.87
N ASN A 228 -34.49 -20.75 2.46
CA ASN A 228 -35.02 -21.85 3.26
C ASN A 228 -33.91 -22.39 4.16
N GLY A 229 -33.90 -21.93 5.40
CA GLY A 229 -33.07 -22.45 6.48
C GLY A 229 -33.42 -21.76 7.78
N VAL A 230 -33.19 -22.44 8.91
CA VAL A 230 -33.43 -21.89 10.23
C VAL A 230 -32.46 -20.74 10.47
N GLY A 231 -33.01 -19.55 10.72
CA GLY A 231 -32.26 -18.38 11.14
C GLY A 231 -32.08 -18.34 12.66
N PHE A 232 -30.88 -18.02 13.12
CA PHE A 232 -30.55 -17.82 14.54
C PHE A 232 -30.37 -16.34 14.85
N LEU A 233 -30.77 -15.91 16.05
CA LEU A 233 -30.61 -14.53 16.50
C LEU A 233 -30.05 -14.49 17.93
N ILE A 234 -29.34 -13.41 18.27
CA ILE A 234 -28.97 -13.09 19.66
C ILE A 234 -29.84 -11.94 20.12
N ASN A 235 -30.71 -12.15 21.13
CA ASN A 235 -31.68 -11.18 21.63
C ASN A 235 -32.60 -10.56 20.56
N ARG A 236 -33.89 -10.40 20.87
CA ARG A 236 -34.84 -9.94 19.85
C ARG A 236 -34.64 -8.50 19.37
N ARG A 237 -33.91 -7.66 20.13
CA ARG A 237 -33.51 -6.28 19.76
C ARG A 237 -32.48 -5.71 20.74
N PHE A 238 -31.46 -5.01 20.24
CA PHE A 238 -30.45 -4.35 21.08
C PHE A 238 -30.64 -2.84 21.24
N SER A 239 -31.07 -2.15 20.18
CA SER A 239 -31.22 -0.69 20.10
C SER A 239 -29.98 0.07 20.61
N ASP A 240 -28.78 -0.40 20.29
CA ASP A 240 -27.53 0.15 20.80
C ASP A 240 -27.11 1.39 20.00
N THR A 241 -27.28 2.57 20.59
CA THR A 241 -26.91 3.85 19.97
C THR A 241 -25.46 4.24 20.24
N LYS A 242 -24.75 3.56 21.15
CA LYS A 242 -23.44 3.98 21.62
C LYS A 242 -22.32 3.39 20.78
N HIS A 243 -22.40 2.09 20.51
CA HIS A 243 -21.32 1.36 19.87
C HIS A 243 -21.46 1.40 18.35
N LYS A 244 -20.32 1.47 17.65
CA LYS A 244 -20.24 1.57 16.18
C LYS A 244 -19.30 0.54 15.57
N ASN A 245 -18.65 -0.25 16.40
CA ASN A 245 -17.80 -1.36 16.00
C ASN A 245 -18.35 -2.66 16.58
N ILE A 246 -18.05 -3.75 15.90
CA ILE A 246 -18.36 -5.10 16.35
C ILE A 246 -17.13 -5.98 16.19
N GLU A 247 -16.91 -6.85 17.18
CA GLU A 247 -15.97 -7.96 17.06
C GLU A 247 -16.67 -9.28 17.41
N PHE A 248 -16.21 -10.36 16.78
CA PHE A 248 -16.60 -11.72 17.09
C PHE A 248 -15.59 -12.71 16.53
N PHE A 249 -15.49 -13.89 17.12
CA PHE A 249 -14.80 -15.04 16.54
C PHE A 249 -15.80 -15.95 15.83
N VAL A 250 -15.41 -16.47 14.68
CA VAL A 250 -16.22 -17.40 13.89
C VAL A 250 -15.40 -18.59 13.42
N LYS A 251 -16.03 -19.77 13.36
CA LYS A 251 -15.49 -20.98 12.77
C LYS A 251 -16.59 -21.72 12.01
N SER A 252 -16.33 -22.07 10.75
CA SER A 252 -17.24 -22.89 9.94
C SER A 252 -16.47 -23.72 8.91
N ASN A 253 -17.05 -24.85 8.51
CA ASN A 253 -16.60 -25.67 7.38
C ASN A 253 -17.53 -25.54 6.16
N SER A 254 -18.55 -24.70 6.27
CA SER A 254 -19.62 -24.56 5.29
C SER A 254 -19.89 -23.10 5.01
N TYR A 255 -20.68 -22.86 3.97
CA TYR A 255 -21.19 -21.52 3.72
C TYR A 255 -22.11 -21.05 4.84
N PHE A 256 -22.04 -19.78 5.17
CA PHE A 256 -22.89 -19.14 6.17
C PHE A 256 -23.12 -17.68 5.80
N THR A 257 -24.09 -17.05 6.46
CA THR A 257 -24.35 -15.62 6.32
C THR A 257 -24.67 -15.01 7.68
N ILE A 258 -23.97 -13.93 8.03
CA ILE A 258 -24.25 -13.13 9.23
C ILE A 258 -24.88 -11.81 8.78
N PHE A 259 -26.03 -11.47 9.34
CA PHE A 259 -26.72 -10.20 9.07
C PHE A 259 -26.70 -9.33 10.31
N LEU A 260 -26.15 -8.13 10.19
CA LEU A 260 -26.20 -7.10 11.20
C LEU A 260 -27.19 -6.03 10.78
N SER A 261 -28.31 -5.95 11.47
CA SER A 261 -29.29 -4.87 11.24
C SER A 261 -28.83 -3.62 11.99
N VAL A 262 -28.67 -2.53 11.26
CA VAL A 262 -28.39 -1.19 11.81
C VAL A 262 -29.46 -0.21 11.36
N LYS A 263 -29.84 0.74 12.21
CA LYS A 263 -30.55 1.94 11.74
C LYS A 263 -29.54 2.95 11.24
N THR A 264 -29.86 3.64 10.17
CA THR A 264 -29.01 4.71 9.65
C THR A 264 -29.73 6.05 9.74
N ILE A 265 -29.09 7.14 9.33
CA ILE A 265 -29.75 8.45 9.30
C ILE A 265 -30.84 8.45 8.23
N ASN A 266 -30.50 7.97 7.04
CA ASN A 266 -31.34 8.13 5.86
C ASN A 266 -32.26 6.93 5.62
N LYS A 267 -32.10 5.83 6.36
CA LYS A 267 -32.91 4.60 6.23
C LYS A 267 -33.29 4.04 7.58
N ASN A 268 -34.44 3.38 7.64
CA ASN A 268 -34.93 2.78 8.88
C ASN A 268 -34.08 1.59 9.30
N ASN A 269 -33.84 0.60 8.42
CA ASN A 269 -32.93 -0.51 8.68
C ASN A 269 -31.97 -0.69 7.49
N VAL A 270 -30.76 -1.15 7.75
CA VAL A 270 -29.81 -1.63 6.75
C VAL A 270 -29.13 -2.87 7.31
N TYR A 271 -29.03 -3.92 6.51
CA TYR A 271 -28.40 -5.19 6.84
C TYR A 271 -26.98 -5.23 6.27
N LEU A 272 -25.98 -5.03 7.13
CA LEU A 272 -24.60 -5.35 6.78
C LEU A 272 -24.45 -6.88 6.82
N THR A 273 -24.17 -7.46 5.66
CA THR A 273 -24.28 -8.90 5.41
C THR A 273 -22.91 -9.47 5.11
N TYR A 274 -22.46 -10.39 5.95
CA TYR A 274 -21.11 -10.96 5.90
C TYR A 274 -21.13 -12.43 5.47
N GLU A 275 -20.30 -12.75 4.48
CA GLU A 275 -20.23 -14.10 3.88
C GLU A 275 -18.77 -14.48 3.52
N PRO A 276 -18.41 -15.78 3.53
CA PRO A 276 -17.14 -16.27 2.99
C PRO A 276 -17.00 -16.02 1.48
N SER A 277 -15.76 -15.87 0.96
CA SER A 277 -15.52 -15.70 -0.49
C SER A 277 -15.78 -16.95 -1.31
N GLY A 278 -15.95 -16.77 -2.62
CA GLY A 278 -16.17 -17.85 -3.60
C GLY A 278 -17.64 -18.11 -3.98
N PHE A 279 -18.60 -17.47 -3.31
CA PHE A 279 -20.02 -17.81 -3.45
C PHE A 279 -20.90 -16.74 -4.13
N ASN A 280 -20.33 -15.65 -4.66
CA ASN A 280 -21.15 -14.54 -5.13
C ASN A 280 -20.85 -14.06 -6.57
N LYS A 281 -21.78 -14.38 -7.49
CA LYS A 281 -21.80 -13.89 -8.90
C LYS A 281 -22.98 -12.96 -9.22
N TYR A 282 -23.91 -12.68 -8.30
CA TYR A 282 -25.20 -12.06 -8.67
C TYR A 282 -25.84 -11.14 -7.62
N HIS A 283 -25.06 -10.43 -6.81
CA HIS A 283 -25.66 -9.49 -5.86
C HIS A 283 -25.66 -8.08 -6.45
N TYR A 284 -26.80 -7.75 -7.08
CA TYR A 284 -27.15 -6.37 -7.40
C TYR A 284 -27.55 -5.67 -6.10
N ASN A 285 -26.93 -4.54 -5.79
CA ASN A 285 -27.45 -3.59 -4.81
C ASN A 285 -28.83 -3.12 -5.30
N ASN A 286 -29.89 -3.80 -4.86
CA ASN A 286 -31.24 -3.43 -5.18
C ASN A 286 -31.64 -2.25 -4.29
N PRO A 287 -31.95 -1.06 -4.86
CA PRO A 287 -32.30 0.11 -4.06
C PRO A 287 -33.55 -0.07 -3.19
N GLN A 288 -34.35 -1.13 -3.40
CA GLN A 288 -35.48 -1.49 -2.54
C GLN A 288 -35.14 -2.48 -1.41
N ARG A 289 -34.01 -3.20 -1.47
CA ARG A 289 -33.61 -4.16 -0.42
C ARG A 289 -32.41 -3.60 0.33
N GLU A 290 -32.61 -3.34 1.62
CA GLU A 290 -31.66 -2.65 2.50
C GLU A 290 -30.45 -3.52 2.89
N TYR A 291 -29.70 -4.11 1.95
CA TYR A 291 -28.57 -5.02 2.23
C TYR A 291 -27.24 -4.51 1.66
N VAL A 292 -26.18 -4.61 2.45
CA VAL A 292 -24.79 -4.31 2.04
C VAL A 292 -23.96 -5.59 2.20
N TRP A 293 -23.49 -6.15 1.08
CA TRP A 293 -22.80 -7.44 1.07
C TRP A 293 -21.29 -7.27 1.19
N ILE A 294 -20.68 -8.00 2.14
CA ILE A 294 -19.28 -7.87 2.52
C ILE A 294 -18.65 -9.27 2.57
N SER A 295 -17.68 -9.49 1.69
CA SER A 295 -16.87 -10.70 1.74
C SER A 295 -15.94 -10.70 2.96
N LEU A 296 -15.89 -11.83 3.65
CA LEU A 296 -14.97 -12.15 4.75
C LEU A 296 -13.71 -12.88 4.26
N GLY A 297 -13.60 -13.21 2.97
CA GLY A 297 -12.52 -14.05 2.44
C GLY A 297 -12.78 -15.55 2.64
N ASP A 298 -11.79 -16.38 2.31
CA ASP A 298 -11.91 -17.84 2.33
C ASP A 298 -11.77 -18.37 3.76
N ILE A 299 -12.83 -18.17 4.56
CA ILE A 299 -12.82 -18.46 6.01
C ILE A 299 -13.72 -19.64 6.41
N SER A 300 -14.30 -20.35 5.45
CA SER A 300 -15.02 -21.62 5.66
C SER A 300 -14.05 -22.82 5.69
N ASP A 301 -12.91 -22.66 6.36
CA ASP A 301 -11.77 -23.59 6.37
C ASP A 301 -11.70 -24.47 7.65
N GLY A 302 -12.72 -24.38 8.50
CA GLY A 302 -12.77 -25.11 9.77
C GLY A 302 -11.91 -24.52 10.88
N ARG A 303 -11.29 -23.35 10.68
CA ARG A 303 -10.47 -22.67 11.69
C ARG A 303 -11.22 -21.50 12.32
N TRP A 304 -10.72 -21.04 13.46
CA TRP A 304 -11.23 -19.85 14.13
C TRP A 304 -10.63 -18.59 13.51
N HIS A 305 -11.49 -17.65 13.15
CA HIS A 305 -11.13 -16.35 12.61
C HIS A 305 -11.72 -15.25 13.50
N LYS A 306 -10.91 -14.24 13.84
CA LYS A 306 -11.41 -13.02 14.48
C LYS A 306 -11.92 -12.06 13.41
N ILE A 307 -13.16 -11.64 13.54
CA ILE A 307 -13.77 -10.59 12.74
C ILE A 307 -13.86 -9.33 13.60
N ASP A 308 -13.40 -8.22 13.04
CA ASP A 308 -13.39 -6.90 13.66
C ASP A 308 -13.83 -5.90 12.59
N ARG A 309 -14.94 -5.19 12.82
CA ARG A 309 -15.63 -4.38 11.81
C ARG A 309 -16.09 -3.05 12.38
N ASP A 310 -15.77 -1.98 11.64
CA ASP A 310 -16.42 -0.68 11.79
C ASP A 310 -17.69 -0.67 10.92
N LEU A 311 -18.84 -0.58 11.59
CA LEU A 311 -20.14 -0.65 10.93
C LEU A 311 -20.38 0.55 10.01
N ASN A 312 -19.79 1.72 10.28
CA ASN A 312 -19.90 2.88 9.39
C ASN A 312 -19.06 2.71 8.12
N GLU A 313 -17.84 2.18 8.23
CA GLU A 313 -16.99 1.94 7.06
C GLU A 313 -17.58 0.87 6.14
N ASP A 314 -18.13 -0.19 6.72
CA ASP A 314 -18.84 -1.21 5.97
C ASP A 314 -20.10 -0.65 5.27
N LEU A 315 -20.84 0.25 5.95
CA LEU A 315 -22.01 0.93 5.37
C LEU A 315 -21.65 1.85 4.19
N LYS A 316 -20.55 2.61 4.28
CA LYS A 316 -20.14 3.61 3.27
C LYS A 316 -19.92 3.02 1.89
N ARG A 317 -19.61 1.72 1.79
CA ARG A 317 -19.43 1.02 0.51
C ARG A 317 -20.68 1.09 -0.38
N ALA A 318 -21.86 1.05 0.23
CA ALA A 318 -23.14 1.15 -0.48
C ALA A 318 -23.81 2.51 -0.28
N PHE A 319 -23.61 3.14 0.88
CA PHE A 319 -24.24 4.41 1.25
C PHE A 319 -23.18 5.42 1.78
N PRO A 320 -22.37 6.04 0.90
CA PRO A 320 -21.23 6.88 1.29
C PRO A 320 -21.58 8.08 2.19
N ASN A 321 -22.82 8.57 2.09
CA ASN A 321 -23.31 9.75 2.81
C ASN A 321 -24.21 9.39 4.01
N ASP A 322 -24.31 8.10 4.35
CA ASP A 322 -25.11 7.63 5.47
C ASP A 322 -24.22 7.21 6.65
N ARG A 323 -24.81 7.11 7.85
CA ARG A 323 -24.09 6.66 9.06
C ARG A 323 -25.00 5.86 9.97
N VAL A 324 -24.40 4.95 10.72
CA VAL A 324 -25.08 4.11 11.70
C VAL A 324 -25.54 4.95 12.89
N VAL A 325 -26.84 4.95 13.14
CA VAL A 325 -27.47 5.53 14.32
C VAL A 325 -27.46 4.50 15.46
N SER A 326 -27.95 3.29 15.20
CA SER A 326 -28.01 2.23 16.20
C SER A 326 -27.79 0.85 15.62
N PHE A 327 -27.20 -0.04 16.43
CA PHE A 327 -27.19 -1.47 16.17
C PHE A 327 -28.46 -2.12 16.72
N GLU A 328 -29.18 -2.85 15.87
CA GLU A 328 -30.51 -3.38 16.19
C GLU A 328 -30.49 -4.88 16.41
N LEU A 329 -29.89 -5.66 15.50
CA LEU A 329 -29.99 -7.13 15.49
C LEU A 329 -28.69 -7.80 15.02
N PHE A 330 -28.39 -8.95 15.61
CA PHE A 330 -27.38 -9.91 15.14
C PHE A 330 -28.10 -11.20 14.72
N LEU A 331 -28.07 -11.50 13.42
CA LEU A 331 -28.74 -12.66 12.83
C LEU A 331 -27.71 -13.55 12.11
N VAL A 332 -27.97 -14.85 12.09
CA VAL A 332 -27.10 -15.84 11.47
C VAL A 332 -27.92 -16.84 10.68
N ARG A 333 -27.40 -17.26 9.53
CA ARG A 333 -27.81 -18.43 8.75
C ARG A 333 -26.61 -19.31 8.45
N GLY A 334 -26.82 -20.62 8.47
CA GLY A 334 -25.78 -21.62 8.25
C GLY A 334 -25.28 -22.26 9.54
N ASP A 335 -24.40 -23.24 9.38
CA ASP A 335 -23.79 -24.00 10.47
C ASP A 335 -22.42 -23.42 10.80
N LEU A 336 -22.25 -22.90 12.02
CA LEU A 336 -21.01 -22.26 12.48
C LEU A 336 -20.92 -22.26 14.01
N SER A 337 -19.71 -22.07 14.51
CA SER A 337 -19.45 -21.73 15.91
C SER A 337 -19.07 -20.26 16.03
N LEU A 338 -19.57 -19.60 17.07
CA LEU A 338 -19.30 -18.19 17.39
C LEU A 338 -18.85 -18.03 18.85
N ASP A 339 -18.00 -17.04 19.07
CA ASP A 339 -17.48 -16.69 20.40
C ASP A 339 -17.07 -15.22 20.48
N ASP A 340 -16.95 -14.66 21.70
CA ASP A 340 -16.54 -13.28 22.00
C ASP A 340 -17.20 -12.20 21.14
N ILE A 341 -18.53 -12.27 20.97
CA ILE A 341 -19.34 -11.29 20.26
C ILE A 341 -19.51 -10.05 21.14
N ALA A 342 -18.94 -8.93 20.73
CA ALA A 342 -19.06 -7.67 21.45
C ALA A 342 -19.22 -6.48 20.52
N LEU A 343 -20.04 -5.53 20.95
CA LEU A 343 -20.03 -4.19 20.40
C LEU A 343 -19.06 -3.34 21.21
N PHE A 344 -18.39 -2.40 20.55
CA PHE A 344 -17.52 -1.49 21.26
C PHE A 344 -17.46 -0.09 20.63
N ASN A 345 -17.06 0.85 21.48
CA ASN A 345 -16.81 2.23 21.18
C ASN A 345 -15.60 2.66 22.00
N THR A 346 -14.72 3.44 21.41
CA THR A 346 -13.56 3.96 22.13
C THR A 346 -14.01 5.25 22.82
N LEU A 347 -14.25 5.24 24.15
CA LEU A 347 -14.62 6.47 24.86
C LEU A 347 -13.39 7.35 25.01
N GLY A 348 -13.54 8.63 24.65
CA GLY A 348 -12.50 9.62 24.85
C GLY A 348 -11.48 9.71 23.70
N GLN A 349 -11.93 9.73 22.45
CA GLN A 349 -11.31 10.50 21.37
C GLN A 349 -12.20 10.47 20.13
N SER A 350 -12.24 11.58 19.42
CA SER A 350 -12.55 11.65 17.99
C SER A 350 -12.06 10.39 17.27
N TYR A 351 -12.97 9.63 16.66
CA TYR A 351 -12.72 8.63 15.60
C TYR A 351 -11.26 8.11 15.59
N VAL A 352 -10.93 7.13 16.44
CA VAL A 352 -9.74 6.32 16.17
C VAL A 352 -10.12 5.40 15.02
N LYS A 353 -9.98 5.93 13.81
CA LYS A 353 -9.60 5.17 12.60
C LYS A 353 -8.68 4.06 13.08
N SER A 354 -9.01 2.78 12.82
CA SER A 354 -8.22 1.61 13.21
C SER A 354 -6.75 1.99 13.27
N ASP A 355 -6.10 1.94 14.44
CA ASP A 355 -4.74 2.46 14.57
C ASP A 355 -3.90 1.83 13.47
N ASN A 356 -3.52 2.68 12.55
CA ASN A 356 -3.21 2.32 11.19
C ASN A 356 -1.78 1.70 11.18
N CYS A 357 -0.98 2.06 12.19
CA CYS A 357 0.21 1.36 12.67
C CYS A 357 -0.08 -0.04 13.22
N SER A 358 -1.19 -0.24 13.93
CA SER A 358 -1.56 -1.52 14.54
C SER A 358 -1.84 -2.58 13.49
N VAL A 359 -2.55 -2.23 12.42
CA VAL A 359 -2.80 -3.13 11.28
C VAL A 359 -1.49 -3.56 10.64
N PHE A 360 -0.62 -2.59 10.37
CA PHE A 360 0.70 -2.85 9.77
C PHE A 360 1.58 -3.75 10.66
N VAL A 361 1.67 -3.47 11.96
CA VAL A 361 2.44 -4.27 12.92
C VAL A 361 1.90 -5.69 13.01
N ASN A 362 0.58 -5.86 13.11
CA ASN A 362 -0.04 -7.18 13.15
C ASN A 362 0.23 -7.96 11.85
N ASN A 363 0.21 -7.30 10.69
CA ASN A 363 0.55 -7.92 9.42
C ASN A 363 2.01 -8.36 9.38
N CYS A 364 2.94 -7.59 9.96
CA CYS A 364 4.34 -8.01 10.09
C CYS A 364 4.46 -9.30 10.93
N TYR A 365 3.82 -9.36 12.10
CA TYR A 365 3.83 -10.57 12.94
C TYR A 365 3.19 -11.78 12.23
N ARG A 366 2.02 -11.61 11.61
CA ARG A 366 1.28 -12.70 10.97
C ARG A 366 1.94 -13.18 9.69
N ASN A 367 2.35 -12.27 8.81
CA ASN A 367 2.83 -12.64 7.49
C ASN A 367 4.30 -13.07 7.54
N ILE A 368 5.14 -12.38 8.33
CA ILE A 368 6.56 -12.70 8.45
C ILE A 368 6.76 -13.81 9.47
N LEU A 369 6.30 -13.60 10.71
CA LEU A 369 6.57 -14.50 11.84
C LEU A 369 5.48 -15.56 12.06
N SER A 370 4.40 -15.57 11.27
CA SER A 370 3.34 -16.59 11.35
C SER A 370 2.76 -16.78 12.75
N ARG A 371 2.63 -15.69 13.51
CA ARG A 371 1.97 -15.64 14.82
C ARG A 371 1.32 -14.28 15.03
N ASP A 372 0.43 -14.18 16.02
CA ASP A 372 -0.04 -12.87 16.48
C ASP A 372 1.02 -12.14 17.32
N ALA A 373 0.93 -10.82 17.31
CA ALA A 373 1.73 -9.97 18.17
C ALA A 373 1.29 -10.14 19.62
N ASP A 374 2.23 -10.36 20.53
CA ASP A 374 1.98 -10.17 21.96
C ASP A 374 1.82 -8.68 22.28
N LEU A 375 1.20 -8.37 23.42
CA LEU A 375 0.83 -7.00 23.78
C LEU A 375 2.04 -6.06 23.90
N GLU A 376 3.17 -6.56 24.43
CA GLU A 376 4.38 -5.77 24.64
C GLU A 376 5.11 -5.51 23.31
N GLY A 377 5.31 -6.56 22.52
CA GLY A 377 5.91 -6.47 21.19
C GLY A 377 5.08 -5.60 20.25
N LYS A 378 3.76 -5.69 20.31
CA LYS A 378 2.86 -4.83 19.55
C LYS A 378 3.04 -3.35 19.91
N ARG A 379 2.98 -3.01 21.20
CA ARG A 379 3.16 -1.63 21.69
C ARG A 379 4.54 -1.07 21.35
N TYR A 380 5.57 -1.89 21.44
CA TYR A 380 6.93 -1.51 21.07
C TYR A 380 7.00 -1.04 19.61
N TRP A 381 6.54 -1.85 18.67
CA TRP A 381 6.61 -1.52 17.24
C TRP A 381 5.66 -0.37 16.86
N GLU A 382 4.47 -0.29 17.45
CA GLU A 382 3.57 0.85 17.24
C GLU A 382 4.21 2.17 17.69
N SER A 383 4.88 2.17 18.85
CA SER A 383 5.64 3.33 19.35
C SER A 383 6.78 3.69 18.39
N LYS A 384 7.51 2.70 17.91
CA LYS A 384 8.61 2.90 16.95
C LYS A 384 8.13 3.48 15.63
N LEU A 385 7.05 2.99 15.05
CA LEU A 385 6.48 3.54 13.81
C LEU A 385 5.98 4.98 13.96
N LYS A 386 5.41 5.31 15.13
CA LYS A 386 4.88 6.65 15.39
C LYS A 386 5.97 7.70 15.61
N ARG A 387 7.12 7.31 16.15
CA ARG A 387 8.14 8.26 16.64
C ARG A 387 9.48 8.15 15.92
N ASP A 388 9.94 6.94 15.65
CA ASP A 388 11.37 6.65 15.44
C ASP A 388 11.67 6.09 14.06
N MET A 389 10.81 5.22 13.52
CA MET A 389 11.10 4.32 12.40
C MET A 389 10.05 4.44 11.29
N SER A 390 10.48 4.14 10.07
CA SER A 390 9.58 4.00 8.93
C SER A 390 9.01 2.58 8.80
N ALA A 391 7.96 2.43 7.99
CA ALA A 391 7.41 1.11 7.65
C ALA A 391 8.48 0.18 7.06
N THR A 392 9.33 0.73 6.17
CA THR A 392 10.46 0.00 5.57
C THR A 392 11.42 -0.54 6.61
N ASP A 393 11.78 0.28 7.61
CA ASP A 393 12.70 -0.15 8.67
C ASP A 393 12.10 -1.31 9.45
N VAL A 394 10.84 -1.18 9.87
CA VAL A 394 10.16 -2.24 10.63
C VAL A 394 10.07 -3.54 9.82
N VAL A 395 9.71 -3.49 8.55
CA VAL A 395 9.71 -4.69 7.69
C VAL A 395 11.09 -5.34 7.66
N GLN A 396 12.16 -4.56 7.44
CA GLN A 396 13.53 -5.09 7.43
C GLN A 396 13.88 -5.76 8.76
N TYR A 397 13.59 -5.12 9.89
CA TYR A 397 13.83 -5.70 11.21
C TYR A 397 13.13 -7.04 11.40
N PHE A 398 11.89 -7.18 10.94
CA PHE A 398 11.18 -8.46 11.03
C PHE A 398 11.79 -9.53 10.12
N PHE A 399 12.15 -9.18 8.88
CA PHE A 399 12.81 -10.12 7.95
C PHE A 399 14.21 -10.55 8.39
N GLU A 400 14.87 -9.74 9.23
CA GLU A 400 16.20 -10.02 9.75
C GLU A 400 16.21 -10.54 11.19
N SER A 401 15.04 -10.65 11.81
CA SER A 401 14.91 -11.14 13.18
C SER A 401 15.48 -12.55 13.32
N ASP A 402 16.10 -12.82 14.46
CA ASP A 402 16.57 -14.17 14.79
C ASP A 402 15.41 -15.19 14.80
N GLU A 403 14.21 -14.72 15.15
CA GLU A 403 12.98 -15.50 15.06
C GLU A 403 12.71 -15.97 13.62
N LEU A 404 12.79 -15.11 12.61
CA LEU A 404 12.60 -15.54 11.22
C LEU A 404 13.77 -16.40 10.73
N LYS A 405 15.01 -16.03 11.05
CA LYS A 405 16.21 -16.78 10.67
C LYS A 405 16.15 -18.23 11.16
N SER A 406 15.64 -18.45 12.38
CA SER A 406 15.47 -19.78 12.96
C SER A 406 14.51 -20.69 12.18
N LYS A 407 13.62 -20.11 11.34
CA LYS A 407 12.68 -20.88 10.51
C LYS A 407 13.31 -21.47 9.25
N ASN A 408 14.55 -21.11 8.93
CA ASN A 408 15.33 -21.64 7.81
C ASN A 408 14.54 -21.68 6.48
N LEU A 409 13.88 -20.57 6.16
CA LEU A 409 13.02 -20.47 4.97
C LEU A 409 13.82 -20.68 3.68
N ASN A 410 13.22 -21.38 2.72
CA ASN A 410 13.72 -21.38 1.35
C ASN A 410 13.43 -20.04 0.64
N ASP A 411 14.03 -19.82 -0.53
CA ASP A 411 13.90 -18.55 -1.26
C ASP A 411 12.46 -18.27 -1.70
N GLU A 412 11.70 -19.29 -2.09
CA GLU A 412 10.30 -19.13 -2.49
C GLU A 412 9.42 -18.68 -1.32
N GLU A 413 9.56 -19.34 -0.16
CA GLU A 413 8.84 -18.98 1.06
C GLU A 413 9.16 -17.55 1.51
N PHE A 414 10.43 -17.16 1.40
CA PHE A 414 10.87 -15.81 1.72
C PHE A 414 10.23 -14.76 0.80
N VAL A 415 10.28 -14.97 -0.52
CA VAL A 415 9.69 -14.06 -1.52
C VAL A 415 8.19 -13.95 -1.32
N ARG A 416 7.47 -15.05 -1.11
CA ARG A 416 6.02 -15.02 -0.85
C ARG A 416 5.65 -14.24 0.41
N LYS A 417 6.46 -14.33 1.47
CA LYS A 417 6.25 -13.50 2.68
C LYS A 417 6.49 -12.02 2.40
N ALA A 418 7.47 -11.67 1.56
CA ALA A 418 7.70 -10.28 1.15
C ALA A 418 6.50 -9.73 0.37
N TYR A 419 5.96 -10.48 -0.60
CA TYR A 419 4.72 -10.13 -1.31
C TYR A 419 3.55 -9.88 -0.36
N LYS A 420 3.27 -10.81 0.56
CA LYS A 420 2.14 -10.67 1.49
C LYS A 420 2.26 -9.50 2.43
N THR A 421 3.46 -9.27 2.96
CA THR A 421 3.66 -8.26 4.01
C THR A 421 3.80 -6.87 3.44
N ILE A 422 4.53 -6.74 2.34
CA ILE A 422 4.90 -5.46 1.76
C ILE A 422 3.85 -5.06 0.72
N LEU A 423 3.48 -5.94 -0.20
CA LEU A 423 2.54 -5.60 -1.27
C LEU A 423 1.08 -5.92 -0.92
N GLY A 424 0.84 -6.59 0.22
CA GLY A 424 -0.50 -6.94 0.67
C GLY A 424 -1.21 -7.96 -0.22
N ARG A 425 -0.47 -8.73 -1.04
CA ARG A 425 -1.02 -9.70 -2.00
C ARG A 425 -0.15 -10.95 -2.12
N GLU A 426 -0.70 -12.00 -2.74
CA GLU A 426 0.08 -13.16 -3.15
C GLU A 426 0.99 -12.82 -4.34
N ALA A 427 2.12 -13.52 -4.43
CA ALA A 427 2.98 -13.46 -5.61
C ALA A 427 2.27 -14.10 -6.81
N ASP A 428 2.19 -13.37 -7.92
CA ASP A 428 1.86 -13.96 -9.21
C ASP A 428 3.03 -14.81 -9.75
N MET A 429 2.76 -15.65 -10.74
CA MET A 429 3.73 -16.65 -11.22
C MET A 429 4.96 -16.00 -11.86
N GLU A 430 4.78 -14.93 -12.63
CA GLU A 430 5.86 -14.22 -13.33
C GLU A 430 6.75 -13.45 -12.35
N GLY A 431 6.14 -12.73 -11.41
CA GLY A 431 6.86 -12.00 -10.38
C GLY A 431 7.65 -12.92 -9.47
N LEU A 432 7.08 -14.05 -9.05
CA LEU A 432 7.79 -15.04 -8.25
C LEU A 432 9.01 -15.61 -8.97
N ASP A 433 8.86 -15.99 -10.25
CA ASP A 433 9.95 -16.54 -11.06
C ASP A 433 11.08 -15.52 -11.24
N TYR A 434 10.74 -14.25 -11.51
CA TYR A 434 11.70 -13.15 -11.59
C TYR A 434 12.55 -13.02 -10.32
N TRP A 435 11.90 -12.95 -9.15
CA TRP A 435 12.61 -12.75 -7.88
C TRP A 435 13.46 -13.95 -7.47
N LEU A 436 12.98 -15.16 -7.74
CA LEU A 436 13.77 -16.38 -7.55
C LEU A 436 15.00 -16.40 -8.46
N GLY A 437 14.84 -15.94 -9.71
CA GLY A 437 15.93 -15.75 -10.65
C GLY A 437 17.00 -14.78 -10.14
N GLU A 438 16.59 -13.66 -9.55
CA GLU A 438 17.51 -12.66 -8.97
C GLU A 438 18.25 -13.20 -7.75
N LEU A 439 17.56 -13.90 -6.84
CA LEU A 439 18.21 -14.55 -5.70
C LEU A 439 19.22 -15.61 -6.16
N LYS A 440 18.88 -16.39 -7.19
CA LYS A 440 19.79 -17.38 -7.80
C LYS A 440 21.03 -16.74 -8.43
N ARG A 441 20.92 -15.50 -8.93
CA ARG A 441 22.05 -14.69 -9.45
C ARG A 441 22.86 -14.03 -8.33
N GLY A 442 22.51 -14.27 -7.06
CA GLY A 442 23.26 -13.79 -5.91
C GLY A 442 22.74 -12.47 -5.32
N LYS A 443 21.56 -11.97 -5.73
CA LYS A 443 20.90 -10.86 -5.04
C LYS A 443 20.57 -11.30 -3.61
N SER A 444 20.82 -10.45 -2.63
CA SER A 444 20.52 -10.78 -1.23
C SER A 444 19.04 -10.63 -0.90
N ARG A 445 18.55 -11.44 0.03
CA ARG A 445 17.18 -11.37 0.57
C ARG A 445 16.84 -10.00 1.18
N ARG A 446 17.80 -9.36 1.85
CA ARG A 446 17.66 -7.99 2.38
C ARG A 446 17.44 -6.97 1.26
N VAL A 447 18.20 -7.09 0.16
CA VAL A 447 18.07 -6.21 -1.01
C VAL A 447 16.73 -6.40 -1.69
N LEU A 448 16.26 -7.63 -1.81
CA LEU A 448 14.92 -7.91 -2.30
C LEU A 448 13.85 -7.20 -1.44
N VAL A 449 13.90 -7.33 -0.12
CA VAL A 449 12.95 -6.64 0.79
C VAL A 449 13.01 -5.13 0.60
N TYR A 450 14.21 -4.56 0.40
CA TYR A 450 14.35 -3.15 0.08
C TYR A 450 13.66 -2.79 -1.25
N GLU A 451 13.90 -3.52 -2.33
CA GLU A 451 13.27 -3.23 -3.63
C GLU A 451 11.74 -3.29 -3.56
N PHE A 452 11.19 -4.24 -2.80
CA PHE A 452 9.75 -4.31 -2.53
C PHE A 452 9.25 -3.08 -1.77
N ALA A 453 9.97 -2.67 -0.72
CA ALA A 453 9.60 -1.50 0.06
C ALA A 453 9.63 -0.23 -0.80
N PHE A 454 10.54 -0.12 -1.77
CA PHE A 454 10.62 1.02 -2.71
C PHE A 454 9.60 0.99 -3.86
N SER A 455 8.71 0.01 -3.89
CA SER A 455 7.66 -0.08 -4.91
C SER A 455 6.53 0.93 -4.69
N LYS A 456 5.87 1.32 -5.79
CA LYS A 456 4.63 2.11 -5.78
C LYS A 456 3.55 1.44 -4.94
N GLU A 457 3.40 0.13 -5.09
CA GLU A 457 2.45 -0.69 -4.34
C GLU A 457 2.65 -0.57 -2.82
N PHE A 458 3.89 -0.59 -2.33
CA PHE A 458 4.13 -0.40 -0.89
C PHE A 458 3.87 1.02 -0.41
N ALA A 459 4.20 2.02 -1.23
CA ALA A 459 3.89 3.41 -0.93
C ALA A 459 2.37 3.62 -0.78
N GLU A 460 1.57 3.09 -1.71
CA GLU A 460 0.11 3.12 -1.64
C GLU A 460 -0.43 2.35 -0.43
N PHE A 461 0.18 1.22 -0.08
CA PHE A 461 -0.17 0.47 1.11
C PHE A 461 0.11 1.27 2.40
N CYS A 462 1.27 1.90 2.50
CA CYS A 462 1.63 2.76 3.64
C CYS A 462 0.71 3.99 3.73
N ASP A 463 0.34 4.58 2.60
CA ASP A 463 -0.61 5.71 2.53
C ASP A 463 -2.00 5.34 3.02
N LYS A 464 -2.52 4.16 2.63
CA LYS A 464 -3.77 3.61 3.17
C LYS A 464 -3.69 3.44 4.69
N CYS A 465 -2.53 2.95 5.15
CA CYS A 465 -2.22 2.79 6.56
C CYS A 465 -1.78 4.11 7.23
N ASP A 466 -1.79 5.27 6.59
CA ASP A 466 -1.35 6.57 7.17
C ASP A 466 -0.04 6.46 8.00
N ILE A 467 0.87 5.58 7.56
CA ILE A 467 2.18 5.35 8.17
C ILE A 467 3.26 5.93 7.28
N THR A 468 4.31 6.43 7.90
CA THR A 468 5.44 6.99 7.16
C THR A 468 6.20 5.86 6.48
N ASN A 469 6.14 5.79 5.14
CA ASN A 469 6.90 4.80 4.36
C ASN A 469 8.43 5.00 4.54
N TYR A 470 8.90 6.26 4.68
CA TYR A 470 10.32 6.64 4.86
C TYR A 470 10.52 7.87 5.77
N LYS A 471 11.57 7.85 6.62
CA LYS A 471 11.92 8.97 7.50
C LYS A 471 13.18 9.73 7.04
N LEU A 472 13.14 11.05 7.10
CA LEU A 472 14.08 12.01 6.49
C LEU A 472 15.56 11.89 6.97
N SER A 473 15.82 11.37 8.17
CA SER A 473 17.20 11.17 8.69
C SER A 473 17.98 10.07 7.99
N ASN A 474 17.29 9.17 7.27
CA ASN A 474 17.85 7.91 6.78
C ASN A 474 18.03 7.91 5.25
N GLN A 475 17.76 9.00 4.53
CA GLN A 475 17.91 9.04 3.07
C GLN A 475 19.38 8.95 2.64
N LEU A 476 20.27 9.59 3.41
CA LEU A 476 21.72 9.47 3.24
C LEU A 476 22.19 8.04 3.48
N GLU A 477 21.73 7.45 4.58
CA GLU A 477 22.02 6.06 4.95
C GLU A 477 21.49 5.09 3.91
N SER A 478 20.30 5.35 3.36
CA SER A 478 19.67 4.54 2.31
C SER A 478 20.43 4.63 1.00
N PHE A 479 20.97 5.80 0.65
CA PHE A 479 21.83 5.94 -0.51
C PHE A 479 23.14 5.18 -0.31
N ILE A 480 23.78 5.32 0.85
CA ILE A 480 25.03 4.60 1.16
C ILE A 480 24.79 3.08 1.18
N GLU A 481 23.72 2.63 1.83
CA GLU A 481 23.34 1.20 1.90
C GLU A 481 22.98 0.65 0.51
N ARG A 482 22.36 1.45 -0.36
CA ARG A 482 22.15 1.11 -1.77
C ARG A 482 23.47 0.85 -2.48
N LEU A 483 24.49 1.67 -2.26
CA LEU A 483 25.79 1.50 -2.89
C LEU A 483 26.51 0.24 -2.37
N TYR A 484 26.49 -0.01 -1.06
CA TYR A 484 26.97 -1.27 -0.48
C TYR A 484 26.24 -2.47 -1.09
N SER A 485 24.93 -2.37 -1.25
CA SER A 485 24.09 -3.44 -1.77
C SER A 485 24.33 -3.71 -3.25
N LEU A 486 24.26 -2.69 -4.10
CA LEU A 486 24.28 -2.87 -5.55
C LEU A 486 25.69 -3.03 -6.11
N ILE A 487 26.68 -2.36 -5.50
CA ILE A 487 28.06 -2.40 -5.96
C ILE A 487 28.81 -3.52 -5.24
N LEU A 488 28.72 -3.58 -3.90
CA LEU A 488 29.49 -4.51 -3.09
C LEU A 488 28.73 -5.80 -2.72
N ASN A 489 27.44 -5.90 -3.05
CA ASN A 489 26.61 -7.09 -2.75
C ASN A 489 26.68 -7.50 -1.27
N ARG A 490 26.73 -6.52 -0.37
CA ARG A 490 26.73 -6.71 1.08
C ARG A 490 26.07 -5.54 1.78
N THR A 491 25.88 -5.65 3.08
CA THR A 491 25.45 -4.53 3.94
C THR A 491 26.65 -3.65 4.31
N SER A 492 26.36 -2.40 4.66
CA SER A 492 27.33 -1.58 5.35
C SER A 492 27.66 -2.18 6.73
N ASP A 493 28.92 -2.07 7.12
CA ASP A 493 29.29 -2.20 8.52
C ASP A 493 29.07 -0.85 9.23
N PRO A 494 28.78 -0.83 10.56
CA PRO A 494 28.47 0.41 11.27
C PRO A 494 29.55 1.49 11.11
N LYS A 495 30.81 1.09 11.08
CA LYS A 495 31.95 2.00 10.89
C LYS A 495 31.97 2.59 9.48
N GLY A 496 31.83 1.77 8.45
CA GLY A 496 31.76 2.20 7.06
C GLY A 496 30.59 3.15 6.80
N MET A 497 29.42 2.84 7.36
CA MET A 497 28.24 3.73 7.31
C MET A 497 28.54 5.10 7.93
N ASP A 498 29.08 5.12 9.16
CA ASP A 498 29.40 6.37 9.85
C ASP A 498 30.50 7.19 9.15
N ASP A 499 31.50 6.52 8.56
CA ASP A 499 32.56 7.19 7.81
C ASP A 499 32.02 7.89 6.55
N TRP A 500 31.14 7.23 5.78
CA TRP A 500 30.50 7.84 4.61
C TRP A 500 29.53 8.97 5.00
N LYS A 501 28.74 8.78 6.06
CA LYS A 501 27.87 9.84 6.59
C LYS A 501 28.67 11.08 6.98
N ARG A 502 29.78 10.90 7.69
CA ARG A 502 30.65 12.01 8.12
C ARG A 502 31.22 12.77 6.93
N ALA A 503 31.72 12.06 5.92
CA ALA A 503 32.26 12.68 4.71
C ALA A 503 31.23 13.55 3.96
N LEU A 504 29.96 13.10 3.92
CA LEU A 504 28.85 13.84 3.31
C LEU A 504 28.41 15.05 4.15
N LEU A 505 28.25 14.85 5.45
CA LEU A 505 27.79 15.90 6.37
C LEU A 505 28.80 17.04 6.48
N ASN A 506 30.10 16.72 6.47
CA ASN A 506 31.18 17.69 6.49
C ASN A 506 31.46 18.35 5.13
N LYS A 507 30.75 17.93 4.06
CA LYS A 507 30.97 18.36 2.67
C LYS A 507 32.40 18.08 2.17
N GLU A 508 33.06 17.07 2.73
CA GLU A 508 34.38 16.61 2.27
C GLU A 508 34.28 15.84 0.95
N LYS A 509 33.12 15.22 0.70
CA LYS A 509 32.80 14.45 -0.52
C LYS A 509 31.35 14.66 -0.95
N GLY A 510 31.12 14.79 -2.26
CA GLY A 510 29.78 14.82 -2.87
C GLY A 510 29.26 13.44 -3.24
N ALA A 511 28.04 13.36 -3.79
CA ALA A 511 27.44 12.09 -4.22
C ALA A 511 28.31 11.35 -5.26
N LEU A 512 28.95 12.09 -6.16
CA LEU A 512 29.83 11.54 -7.19
C LEU A 512 31.03 10.83 -6.59
N ASP A 513 31.71 11.47 -5.64
CA ASP A 513 32.94 10.97 -5.03
C ASP A 513 32.69 9.65 -4.28
N ILE A 514 31.50 9.49 -3.74
CA ILE A 514 31.12 8.30 -2.99
C ILE A 514 30.86 7.16 -3.95
N VAL A 515 30.00 7.36 -4.95
CA VAL A 515 29.73 6.33 -5.96
C VAL A 515 31.04 5.86 -6.60
N LYS A 516 31.90 6.80 -7.04
CA LYS A 516 33.23 6.48 -7.55
C LYS A 516 34.08 5.74 -6.53
N GLY A 517 34.02 6.12 -5.25
CA GLY A 517 34.72 5.45 -4.16
C GLY A 517 34.32 3.98 -3.99
N PHE A 518 33.04 3.65 -4.17
CA PHE A 518 32.56 2.27 -4.13
C PHE A 518 33.08 1.46 -5.32
N PHE A 519 32.95 1.96 -6.55
CA PHE A 519 33.46 1.29 -7.76
C PHE A 519 35.00 1.17 -7.77
N ASN A 520 35.71 2.12 -7.16
CA ASN A 520 37.16 2.11 -7.08
C ASN A 520 37.73 1.37 -5.85
N SER A 521 36.85 0.92 -4.95
CA SER A 521 37.25 0.19 -3.76
C SER A 521 38.01 -1.09 -4.12
N LYS A 522 38.97 -1.46 -3.25
CA LYS A 522 39.68 -2.74 -3.37
C LYS A 522 38.69 -3.91 -3.45
N GLU A 523 37.66 -3.86 -2.62
CA GLU A 523 36.61 -4.86 -2.55
C GLU A 523 35.85 -5.05 -3.88
N PHE A 524 35.43 -3.96 -4.53
CA PHE A 524 34.78 -4.08 -5.83
C PHE A 524 35.73 -4.62 -6.91
N LYS A 525 36.99 -4.17 -6.91
CA LYS A 525 38.01 -4.62 -7.88
C LYS A 525 38.30 -6.12 -7.74
N GLU A 526 38.31 -6.65 -6.52
CA GLU A 526 38.51 -8.08 -6.25
C GLU A 526 37.39 -8.97 -6.80
N LYS A 527 36.16 -8.45 -6.99
CA LYS A 527 35.05 -9.20 -7.61
C LYS A 527 35.29 -9.58 -9.07
N SER A 528 36.23 -8.92 -9.75
CA SER A 528 36.63 -9.24 -11.13
C SER A 528 35.44 -9.35 -12.12
N VAL A 529 34.44 -8.47 -11.96
CA VAL A 529 33.23 -8.47 -12.81
C VAL A 529 33.57 -8.19 -14.28
N ASN A 530 32.91 -8.90 -15.20
CA ASN A 530 33.04 -8.66 -16.65
C ASN A 530 32.36 -7.34 -17.06
N ASN A 531 32.54 -6.91 -18.32
CA ASN A 531 31.99 -5.63 -18.78
C ASN A 531 30.46 -5.59 -18.79
N GLU A 532 29.80 -6.69 -19.14
CA GLU A 532 28.34 -6.77 -19.11
C GLU A 532 27.78 -6.55 -17.69
N GLU A 533 28.33 -7.26 -16.71
CA GLU A 533 27.90 -7.16 -15.32
C GLU A 533 28.26 -5.81 -14.72
N PHE A 534 29.42 -5.25 -15.09
CA PHE A 534 29.80 -3.90 -14.69
C PHE A 534 28.77 -2.85 -15.15
N VAL A 535 28.33 -2.92 -16.41
CA VAL A 535 27.31 -2.01 -16.97
C VAL A 535 25.98 -2.17 -16.22
N LYS A 536 25.52 -3.40 -15.98
CA LYS A 536 24.29 -3.66 -15.21
C LYS A 536 24.36 -3.10 -13.79
N ILE A 537 25.48 -3.28 -13.10
CA ILE A 537 25.70 -2.71 -11.77
C ILE A 537 25.66 -1.17 -11.83
N ALA A 538 26.28 -0.54 -12.83
CA ALA A 538 26.25 0.91 -13.00
C ALA A 538 24.83 1.44 -13.26
N TYR A 539 24.06 0.80 -14.14
CA TYR A 539 22.66 1.15 -14.38
C TYR A 539 21.83 1.09 -13.08
N ARG A 540 21.93 -0.03 -12.35
CA ARG A 540 21.23 -0.18 -11.09
C ARG A 540 21.70 0.84 -10.07
N ALA A 541 22.99 0.91 -9.77
CA ALA A 541 23.51 1.73 -8.68
C ALA A 541 23.35 3.24 -8.93
N ILE A 542 23.55 3.69 -10.16
CA ILE A 542 23.65 5.12 -10.52
C ILE A 542 22.37 5.64 -11.16
N LEU A 543 21.71 4.86 -12.01
CA LEU A 543 20.51 5.34 -12.72
C LEU A 543 19.21 4.87 -12.07
N GLY A 544 19.28 3.92 -11.13
CA GLY A 544 18.11 3.48 -10.39
C GLY A 544 17.23 2.48 -11.13
N ARG A 545 17.69 1.92 -12.25
CA ARG A 545 16.92 1.02 -13.14
C ARG A 545 17.80 -0.05 -13.77
N GLU A 546 17.17 -1.06 -14.37
CA GLU A 546 17.88 -2.02 -15.23
C GLU A 546 18.28 -1.37 -16.56
N ALA A 547 19.35 -1.91 -17.15
CA ALA A 547 19.72 -1.57 -18.51
C ALA A 547 18.67 -2.15 -19.48
N ASP A 548 18.14 -1.33 -20.39
CA ASP A 548 17.47 -1.85 -21.57
C ASP A 548 18.49 -2.54 -22.49
N ARG A 549 18.00 -3.37 -23.42
CA ARG A 549 18.86 -4.21 -24.26
C ARG A 549 19.83 -3.37 -25.09
N GLU A 550 19.32 -2.30 -25.71
CA GLU A 550 20.11 -1.45 -26.59
C GLU A 550 21.18 -0.69 -25.82
N GLY A 551 20.81 -0.13 -24.66
CA GLY A 551 21.73 0.55 -23.76
C GLY A 551 22.81 -0.37 -23.20
N LEU A 552 22.45 -1.60 -22.80
CA LEU A 552 23.43 -2.60 -22.34
C LEU A 552 24.43 -2.94 -23.44
N ASP A 553 23.93 -3.28 -24.64
CA ASP A 553 24.76 -3.67 -25.78
C ASP A 553 25.70 -2.53 -26.19
N TYR A 554 25.18 -1.30 -26.28
CA TYR A 554 25.96 -0.11 -26.61
C TYR A 554 27.15 0.11 -25.66
N TRP A 555 26.89 0.17 -24.35
CA TRP A 555 27.96 0.45 -23.38
C TRP A 555 28.94 -0.71 -23.24
N LYS A 556 28.44 -1.94 -23.29
CA LYS A 556 29.28 -3.15 -23.26
C LYS A 556 30.22 -3.15 -24.46
N ASP A 557 29.73 -2.90 -25.67
CA ASP A 557 30.55 -2.95 -26.89
C ASP A 557 31.61 -1.84 -26.92
N LEU A 558 31.31 -0.65 -26.38
CA LEU A 558 32.32 0.40 -26.21
C LEU A 558 33.44 -0.01 -25.23
N LEU A 559 33.11 -0.71 -24.15
CA LEU A 559 34.10 -1.24 -23.20
C LEU A 559 34.90 -2.41 -23.78
N ASP A 560 34.23 -3.36 -24.45
CA ASP A 560 34.86 -4.53 -25.06
C ASP A 560 35.82 -4.12 -26.20
N SER A 561 35.43 -3.11 -26.99
CA SER A 561 36.28 -2.50 -28.02
C SER A 561 37.31 -1.50 -27.48
N LYS A 562 37.34 -1.25 -26.16
CA LYS A 562 38.23 -0.31 -25.48
C LYS A 562 38.16 1.13 -26.01
N LYS A 563 37.02 1.51 -26.61
CA LYS A 563 36.76 2.88 -27.07
C LYS A 563 36.54 3.84 -25.91
N ILE A 564 36.07 3.32 -24.78
CA ILE A 564 35.98 4.02 -23.50
C ILE A 564 36.50 3.13 -22.38
N THR A 565 36.82 3.75 -21.26
CA THR A 565 37.15 3.11 -19.99
C THR A 565 35.91 2.99 -19.11
N ARG A 566 36.01 2.15 -18.06
CA ARG A 566 34.97 2.03 -17.04
C ARG A 566 34.75 3.34 -16.28
N ASP A 567 35.81 4.10 -16.03
CA ASP A 567 35.71 5.40 -15.37
C ASP A 567 34.97 6.42 -16.25
N GLU A 568 35.25 6.46 -17.56
CA GLU A 568 34.53 7.33 -18.50
C GLU A 568 33.04 6.97 -18.59
N LEU A 569 32.67 5.68 -18.53
CA LEU A 569 31.27 5.27 -18.42
C LEU A 569 30.62 5.78 -17.13
N LEU A 570 31.27 5.55 -15.98
CA LEU A 570 30.76 6.03 -14.69
C LEU A 570 30.58 7.54 -14.70
N ASP A 571 31.53 8.28 -15.27
CA ASP A 571 31.44 9.73 -15.44
C ASP A 571 30.24 10.14 -16.32
N SER A 572 30.01 9.44 -17.44
CA SER A 572 28.83 9.70 -18.25
C SER A 572 27.53 9.51 -17.46
N PHE A 573 27.46 8.51 -16.58
CA PHE A 573 26.26 8.23 -15.79
C PHE A 573 26.11 9.23 -14.65
N LEU A 574 27.21 9.58 -13.97
CA LEU A 574 27.24 10.50 -12.84
C LEU A 574 26.94 11.95 -13.23
N HIS A 575 27.18 12.34 -14.50
CA HIS A 575 26.80 13.64 -15.03
C HIS A 575 25.43 13.62 -15.72
N SER A 576 24.76 12.47 -15.77
CA SER A 576 23.46 12.34 -16.40
C SER A 576 22.36 13.02 -15.60
N LYS A 577 21.30 13.46 -16.30
CA LYS A 577 20.07 13.95 -15.68
C LYS A 577 19.42 12.89 -14.79
N GLU A 578 19.52 11.62 -15.16
CA GLU A 578 19.00 10.48 -14.39
C GLU A 578 19.67 10.35 -13.03
N PHE A 579 21.00 10.45 -12.95
CA PHE A 579 21.70 10.45 -11.66
C PHE A 579 21.33 11.67 -10.82
N LYS A 580 21.16 12.83 -11.45
CA LYS A 580 20.70 14.03 -10.74
C LYS A 580 19.30 13.87 -10.15
N VAL A 581 18.41 13.14 -10.82
CA VAL A 581 17.11 12.77 -10.24
C VAL A 581 17.26 11.75 -9.12
N LEU A 582 18.14 10.76 -9.27
CA LEU A 582 18.40 9.78 -8.21
C LEU A 582 18.91 10.48 -6.94
N THR A 583 19.89 11.38 -7.04
CA THR A 583 20.40 12.09 -5.86
C THR A 583 19.37 13.06 -5.28
N GLN A 584 18.50 13.68 -6.09
CA GLN A 584 17.35 14.46 -5.62
C GLN A 584 16.34 13.61 -4.85
N LYS A 585 16.06 12.38 -5.30
CA LYS A 585 15.22 11.41 -4.58
C LYS A 585 15.77 11.11 -3.19
N TYR A 586 17.09 11.04 -3.05
CA TYR A 586 17.77 10.87 -1.75
C TYR A 586 18.10 12.20 -1.04
N GLN A 587 17.69 13.34 -1.61
CA GLN A 587 17.98 14.70 -1.13
C GLN A 587 19.48 14.97 -0.88
N ILE A 588 20.35 14.32 -1.67
CA ILE A 588 21.80 14.49 -1.62
C ILE A 588 22.19 15.61 -2.57
N LYS A 589 22.93 16.60 -2.06
CA LYS A 589 23.52 17.64 -2.90
C LYS A 589 24.64 17.01 -3.74
N ILE A 590 24.54 17.19 -5.05
CA ILE A 590 25.54 16.80 -6.05
C ILE A 590 26.77 17.66 -5.88
#